data_AF-A0A842P1N5-F1
#
_entry.id   AF-A0A842P1N5-F1
#
_cell.length_a   1.000
_cell.length_b   1.000
_cell.length_c   1.000
_cell.angle_alpha   90.00
_cell.angle_beta   90.00
_cell.angle_gamma   90.00
#
_symmetry.space_group_name_H-M   'P 1'
#
loop_
_entity.id
_entity.type
_entity.pdbx_description
1 polymer ?
#
loop_
_entity_poly.entity_id
_entity_poly.type
_entity_poly.pdbx_seq_one_letter_code
_entity_poly.pdbx_strand_id
1 'polypeptide(L)' 'MESSVAMAEYEGFCLKCKTYGPVRDGKLIKMSNGRTRVAGHCSVDGCTGKISKIIG' A
#
# COMPACT_ATOMS: atom_id res chain seq x y z
N MET A 1 9.65 0.02 -26.04
CA MET A 1 9.65 -0.58 -24.69
C MET A 1 8.68 0.24 -23.86
N GLU A 2 7.41 -0.16 -23.87
CA GLU A 2 6.36 0.56 -23.15
C GLU A 2 6.41 0.21 -21.67
N SER A 3 6.61 1.27 -20.90
CA SER A 3 6.39 1.42 -19.47
C SER A 3 5.28 0.53 -18.92
N SER A 4 5.62 -0.30 -17.93
CA SER A 4 4.66 -0.86 -16.98
C SER A 4 5.13 -0.46 -15.58
N VAL A 5 5.18 0.86 -15.32
CA VAL A 5 5.20 1.34 -13.95
C VAL A 5 3.81 0.97 -13.42
N ALA A 6 3.73 -0.15 -12.68
CA ALA A 6 2.54 -0.49 -11.94
C ALA A 6 2.23 0.70 -11.04
N MET A 7 1.30 1.56 -11.47
CA MET A 7 0.72 2.58 -10.60
C MET A 7 0.19 1.79 -9.41
N ALA A 8 0.73 2.05 -8.23
CA ALA A 8 0.23 1.40 -7.04
C ALA A 8 -1.28 1.67 -6.98
N GLU A 9 -2.09 0.63 -7.20
CA GLU A 9 -3.55 0.74 -7.30
C GLU A 9 -4.18 1.28 -6.01
N TYR A 10 -3.39 1.28 -4.92
CA TYR A 10 -3.79 1.72 -3.61
C TYR A 10 -2.77 2.68 -3.02
N GLU A 11 -3.26 3.80 -2.50
CA GLU A 11 -2.50 4.74 -1.65
C GLU A 11 -2.97 4.63 -0.22
N GLY A 12 -2.05 4.46 0.73
CA GLY A 12 -2.34 4.34 2.16
C GLY A 12 -1.55 5.36 2.99
N PHE A 13 -1.86 5.46 4.27
CA PHE A 13 -1.05 6.24 5.22
C PHE A 13 0.06 5.35 5.80
N CYS A 14 1.32 5.72 5.60
CA CYS A 14 2.44 4.99 6.16
C CYS A 14 2.78 5.51 7.56
N LEU A 15 2.72 4.64 8.56
CA LEU A 15 3.03 4.99 9.95
C LEU A 15 4.53 5.27 10.20
N LYS A 16 5.41 4.85 9.27
CA LYS A 16 6.87 5.07 9.38
C LYS A 16 7.27 6.49 8.97
N CYS A 17 6.90 6.91 7.75
CA CYS A 17 7.17 8.26 7.26
C CYS A 17 6.06 9.27 7.58
N LYS A 18 4.97 8.81 8.22
CA LYS A 18 3.79 9.61 8.60
C LYS A 18 3.22 10.44 7.44
N THR A 19 3.29 9.90 6.23
CA THR A 19 2.73 10.52 5.03
C THR A 19 1.87 9.51 4.27
N TYR A 20 1.02 10.03 3.40
CA TYR A 20 0.31 9.22 2.42
C TYR A 20 1.26 8.84 1.30
N GLY A 21 1.15 7.59 0.85
CA GLY A 21 2.01 7.11 -0.20
C GLY A 21 1.46 5.89 -0.92
N PRO A 22 2.01 5.60 -2.09
CA PRO A 22 1.65 4.43 -2.86
C PRO A 22 2.03 3.15 -2.12
N VAL A 23 1.14 2.16 -2.15
CA VAL A 23 1.38 0.82 -1.62
C VAL A 23 2.03 -0.04 -2.70
N ARG A 24 3.34 -0.26 -2.58
CA ARG A 24 4.10 -1.22 -3.40
C ARG A 24 3.85 -2.65 -2.92
N ASP A 25 3.77 -3.59 -3.85
CA ASP A 25 3.54 -5.01 -3.56
C ASP A 25 2.27 -5.22 -2.72
N GLY A 26 1.23 -4.41 -2.96
CA GLY A 26 -0.02 -4.44 -2.23
C GLY A 26 -0.73 -5.78 -2.41
N LYS A 27 -0.98 -6.48 -1.29
CA LYS A 27 -1.74 -7.74 -1.26
C LYS A 27 -3.06 -7.53 -0.57
N LEU A 28 -4.12 -8.04 -1.19
CA LEU A 28 -5.45 -8.10 -0.61
C LEU A 28 -5.49 -9.17 0.48
N ILE A 29 -5.82 -8.75 1.69
CA ILE A 29 -5.96 -9.60 2.87
C ILE A 29 -7.37 -9.40 3.40
N LYS A 30 -8.17 -10.47 3.34
CA LYS A 30 -9.47 -10.50 4.00
C LYS A 30 -9.26 -10.69 5.50
N MET A 31 -9.71 -9.74 6.29
CA MET A 31 -9.63 -9.78 7.75
C MET A 31 -10.74 -10.66 8.33
N SER A 32 -10.55 -11.13 9.56
CA SER A 32 -11.53 -11.95 10.29
C SER A 32 -12.87 -11.24 10.55
N ASN A 33 -12.88 -9.91 10.58
CA ASN A 33 -14.08 -9.08 10.71
C ASN A 33 -14.82 -8.85 9.38
N GLY A 34 -14.44 -9.54 8.30
CA GLY A 34 -15.05 -9.43 6.97
C GLY A 34 -14.53 -8.26 6.11
N ARG A 35 -13.80 -7.31 6.69
CA ARG A 35 -13.20 -6.19 5.94
C ARG A 35 -12.04 -6.68 5.10
N THR A 36 -11.82 -6.05 3.95
CA THR A 36 -10.63 -6.31 3.14
C THR A 36 -9.61 -5.21 3.40
N ARG A 37 -8.33 -5.56 3.51
CA ARG A 37 -7.26 -4.57 3.54
C ARG A 37 -6.22 -4.91 2.49
N VAL A 38 -5.63 -3.88 1.89
CA VAL A 38 -4.41 -4.00 1.12
C VAL A 38 -3.25 -3.78 2.08
N ALA A 39 -2.33 -4.73 2.13
CA ALA A 39 -1.09 -4.60 2.90
C ALA A 39 0.10 -4.74 1.95
N GLY A 40 1.08 -3.84 2.08
CA GLY A 40 2.29 -3.83 1.27
C GLY A 40 3.38 -2.97 1.90
N HIS A 41 4.26 -2.44 1.05
CA HIS A 41 5.36 -1.56 1.44
C HIS A 41 5.14 -0.15 0.93
N CYS A 42 5.57 0.84 1.70
CA CYS A 42 5.53 2.24 1.29
C CYS A 42 6.51 2.43 0.12
N SER A 43 6.04 3.07 -0.94
CA SER A 43 6.89 3.43 -2.10
C SER A 43 7.35 4.89 -2.10
N VAL A 44 7.17 5.60 -0.98
CA VAL A 44 7.68 6.97 -0.81
C VAL A 44 9.20 6.93 -0.76
N ASP A 45 9.83 7.91 -1.39
CA ASP A 45 11.29 8.03 -1.45
C ASP A 45 11.91 8.02 -0.04
N GLY A 46 12.93 7.18 0.14
CA GLY A 46 13.58 6.97 1.45
C GLY A 46 12.76 6.18 2.49
N CYS A 47 11.54 5.72 2.17
CA CYS A 47 10.71 4.95 3.10
C CYS A 47 10.60 3.48 2.69
N THR A 48 10.93 2.58 3.63
CA THR A 48 10.75 1.13 3.52
C THR A 48 9.71 0.59 4.50
N GLY A 49 8.83 1.48 4.99
CA GLY A 49 7.84 1.15 6.01
C GLY A 49 6.76 0.22 5.47
N LYS A 50 6.14 -0.55 6.38
CA LYS A 50 4.90 -1.25 6.05
C LYS A 50 3.78 -0.22 5.92
N ILE A 51 2.95 -0.40 4.91
CA ILE A 51 1.79 0.44 4.65
C ILE A 51 0.59 -0.47 4.42
N SER A 52 -0.56 -0.07 4.96
CA SER A 52 -1.79 -0.81 4.76
C SER A 52 -2.97 0.12 4.69
N LYS A 53 -3.92 -0.21 3.82
CA LYS A 53 -5.19 0.50 3.67
C LYS A 53 -6.32 -0.49 3.75
N ILE A 54 -7.31 -0.19 4.56
CA ILE A 54 -8.57 -0.95 4.55
C ILE A 54 -9.34 -0.49 3.31
N ILE A 55 -9.79 -1.44 2.50
CA ILE A 55 -10.67 -1.22 1.35
C ILE A 55 -11.97 -2.00 1.58
N GLY A 56 -13.07 -1.28 1.61
CA GLY A 56 -14.38 -1.83 2.01
C GLY A 56 -15.11 -0.92 2.96
#